data_AF-A0A829Q3I6-F1
#
_entry.id   AF-A0A829Q3I6-F1
#
_cell.length_a   1.000
_cell.length_b   1.000
_cell.length_c   1.000
_cell.angle_alpha   90.00
_cell.angle_beta   90.00
_cell.angle_gamma   90.00
#
_symmetry.space_group_name_H-M   'P 1'
#
loop_
_entity.id
_entity.type
_entity.pdbx_description
1 polymer ?
#
loop_
_entity_poly.entity_id
_entity_poly.type
_entity_poly.pdbx_seq_one_letter_code
_entity_poly.pdbx_strand_id
1 'polypeptide(L)' 'MAFTAGFPALSPVMGLTHGVHGIGDTVTVSVHTSAAVLPDADHYEALLAGALDEVSRQLR' A
#
# COMPACT_ATOMS: atom_id res chain seq x y z
N MET A 1 10.55 -16.39 4.72
CA MET A 1 10.09 -15.22 3.95
C MET A 1 9.13 -14.45 4.85
N ALA A 2 9.35 -13.16 5.09
CA ALA A 2 8.56 -12.39 6.08
C ALA A 2 7.37 -11.63 5.46
N PHE A 3 7.40 -11.37 4.14
CA PHE A 3 6.39 -10.58 3.44
C PHE A 3 6.15 -11.12 2.02
N THR A 4 4.92 -10.94 1.51
CA THR A 4 4.54 -11.10 0.11
C THR A 4 3.97 -9.78 -0.40
N ALA A 5 4.27 -9.42 -1.63
CA ALA A 5 3.66 -8.30 -2.30
C ALA A 5 3.52 -8.58 -3.80
N GLY A 6 2.49 -8.02 -4.40
CA GLY A 6 2.23 -8.07 -5.84
C GLY A 6 2.08 -6.65 -6.36
N PHE A 7 2.74 -6.36 -7.49
CA PHE A 7 2.75 -5.05 -8.14
C PHE A 7 2.27 -5.20 -9.58
N PRO A 8 0.94 -5.19 -9.83
CA PRO A 8 0.41 -5.25 -11.18
C PRO A 8 0.92 -4.09 -12.03
N ALA A 9 1.11 -4.33 -13.33
CA ALA A 9 1.59 -3.28 -14.24
C ALA A 9 0.60 -2.10 -14.27
N LEU A 10 1.15 -0.87 -14.25
CA LEU A 10 0.36 0.34 -14.45
C LEU A 10 -0.08 0.47 -15.90
N SER A 11 -1.14 1.23 -16.11
CA SER A 11 -1.61 1.61 -17.45
C SER A 11 -2.05 3.07 -17.47
N PRO A 12 -2.25 3.69 -18.65
CA PRO A 12 -2.73 5.06 -18.74
C PRO A 12 -4.07 5.32 -18.03
N VAL A 13 -4.88 4.27 -17.82
CA VAL A 13 -6.17 4.33 -17.10
C VAL A 13 -6.05 3.96 -15.63
N MET A 14 -4.93 3.35 -15.20
CA MET A 14 -4.69 2.89 -13.84
C MET A 14 -3.26 3.25 -13.43
N GLY A 15 -3.13 4.44 -12.84
CA GLY A 15 -1.84 5.02 -12.44
C GLY A 15 -1.40 4.70 -11.01
N LEU A 16 -2.26 4.06 -10.21
CA LEU A 16 -1.96 3.65 -8.85
C LEU A 16 -2.74 2.37 -8.51
N THR A 17 -2.08 1.43 -7.81
CA THR A 17 -2.73 0.25 -7.24
C THR A 17 -2.30 0.01 -5.80
N HIS A 18 -3.19 -0.59 -5.02
CA HIS A 18 -2.90 -1.12 -3.70
C HIS A 18 -2.94 -2.65 -3.75
N GLY A 19 -1.96 -3.30 -3.14
CA GLY A 19 -1.94 -4.73 -2.88
C GLY A 19 -2.08 -4.99 -1.38
N VAL A 20 -2.81 -6.04 -1.01
CA VAL A 20 -2.96 -6.48 0.37
C VAL A 20 -2.72 -7.98 0.42
N HIS A 21 -1.72 -8.42 1.18
CA HIS A 21 -1.31 -9.82 1.25
C HIS A 21 -1.05 -10.24 2.70
N GLY A 22 -1.68 -11.33 3.13
CA GLY A 22 -1.50 -11.89 4.48
C GLY A 22 -0.55 -13.10 4.47
N ILE A 23 0.33 -13.18 5.47
CA ILE A 23 1.12 -14.38 5.81
C ILE A 23 1.13 -14.54 7.33
N GLY A 24 0.58 -15.64 7.82
CA GLY A 24 0.37 -15.83 9.26
C GLY A 24 -0.42 -14.66 9.83
N ASP A 25 0.09 -14.05 10.89
CA ASP A 25 -0.54 -12.90 11.57
C ASP A 25 -0.10 -11.54 11.01
N THR A 26 0.69 -11.53 9.93
CA THR A 26 1.20 -10.31 9.30
C THR A 26 0.43 -10.00 8.03
N VAL A 27 0.00 -8.75 7.89
CA VAL A 27 -0.56 -8.20 6.64
C VAL A 27 0.44 -7.23 6.03
N THR A 28 0.77 -7.43 4.75
CA THR A 28 1.56 -6.51 3.94
C THR A 28 0.61 -5.68 3.08
N VAL A 29 0.73 -4.36 3.15
CA VAL A 29 0.06 -3.42 2.24
C VAL A 29 1.11 -2.79 1.34
N SER A 30 0.89 -2.82 0.02
CA SER A 30 1.84 -2.32 -0.97
C SER A 30 1.19 -1.28 -1.87
N VAL A 31 1.91 -0.21 -2.22
CA VAL A 31 1.48 0.81 -3.18
C VAL A 31 2.34 0.70 -4.44
N HIS A 32 1.71 0.64 -5.61
CA HIS A 32 2.41 0.75 -6.89
C HIS A 32 1.90 1.95 -7.66
N THR A 33 2.77 2.86 -8.06
CA THR A 33 2.40 4.07 -8.81
C THR A 33 3.58 4.62 -9.59
N SER A 34 3.37 5.75 -10.27
CA SER A 34 4.39 6.49 -11.01
C SER A 34 4.47 7.92 -10.48
N ALA A 35 5.64 8.54 -10.58
CA ALA A 35 5.85 9.93 -10.18
C ALA A 35 4.96 10.94 -10.96
N ALA A 36 4.47 10.57 -12.14
CA ALA A 36 3.54 11.40 -12.91
C ALA A 36 2.13 11.45 -12.27
N VAL A 37 1.76 10.42 -11.51
CA VAL A 37 0.44 10.29 -10.86
C VAL A 37 0.54 10.69 -9.39
N LEU A 38 1.59 10.24 -8.72
CA LEU A 38 1.86 10.53 -7.32
C LEU A 38 3.34 10.95 -7.18
N PRO A 39 3.63 12.26 -7.19
CA PRO A 39 5.01 12.76 -7.18
C PRO A 39 5.80 12.41 -5.92
N ASP A 40 5.10 12.22 -4.79
CA ASP A 40 5.68 11.91 -3.49
C ASP A 40 5.03 10.65 -2.92
N ALA A 41 5.59 9.50 -3.31
CA ALA A 41 5.10 8.20 -2.86
C ALA A 41 5.43 7.93 -1.38
N ASP A 42 6.53 8.48 -0.87
CA ASP A 42 6.94 8.30 0.53
C ASP A 42 5.99 9.05 1.47
N HIS A 43 5.59 10.28 1.11
CA HIS A 43 4.58 10.99 1.88
C HIS A 43 3.24 10.26 1.90
N TYR A 44 2.83 9.69 0.77
CA TYR A 44 1.60 8.90 0.69
C TYR A 44 1.67 7.62 1.52
N GLU A 45 2.81 6.92 1.50
CA GLU A 45 3.04 5.73 2.32
C GLU A 45 2.93 6.06 3.81
N ALA A 46 3.52 7.17 4.27
CA ALA A 46 3.41 7.61 5.66
C ALA A 46 1.96 7.94 6.06
N LEU A 47 1.19 8.60 5.18
CA LEU A 47 -0.24 8.87 5.41
C LEU A 47 -1.05 7.56 5.49
N LEU A 48 -0.78 6.62 4.57
CA LEU A 48 -1.46 5.33 4.54
C LEU A 48 -1.15 4.51 5.79
N ALA A 49 0.11 4.48 6.23
CA ALA A 49 0.52 3.82 7.46
C ALA A 49 -0.21 4.40 8.68
N GLY A 50 -0.25 5.73 8.82
CA GLY A 50 -0.98 6.39 9.91
C GLY A 50 -2.48 6.08 9.91
N ALA A 51 -3.11 6.05 8.74
CA ALA A 51 -4.52 5.69 8.62
C ALA A 51 -4.79 4.22 8.98
N LEU A 52 -3.92 3.30 8.57
CA LEU A 52 -4.03 1.88 8.93
C LEU A 52 -3.86 1.65 10.43
N ASP A 53 -2.94 2.37 11.07
CA ASP A 53 -2.76 2.34 12.53
C ASP A 53 -4.00 2.85 13.26
N GLU A 54 -4.60 3.95 12.78
CA GLU A 54 -5.83 4.50 13.34
C GLU A 54 -6.96 3.47 13.28
N VAL A 55 -7.19 2.88 12.11
CA VAL A 55 -8.23 1.86 11.91
C VAL A 55 -7.94 0.63 12.75
N SER A 56 -6.68 0.15 12.80
CA SER A 56 -6.28 -1.00 13.61
C SER A 56 -6.61 -0.78 15.09
N ARG A 57 -6.37 0.42 15.61
CA ARG A 57 -6.68 0.78 16.99
C ARG A 57 -8.18 0.77 17.29
N GLN A 58 -9.01 1.15 16.32
CA GLN A 58 -10.48 1.16 16.49
C GLN A 58 -11.09 -0.25 16.45
N LEU A 59 -10.40 -1.21 15.85
CA LEU A 59 -10.86 -2.60 15.72
C LEU A 59 -10.43 -3.51 16.89
N ARG A 60 -9.63 -2.98 17.83
CA ARG A 60 -9.22 -3.67 19.07
C ARG A 60 -10.20 -3.38 20.20
#